data_AF-A0A7S0ZC18-F1
#
_entry.id   AF-A0A7S0ZC18-F1
#
_cell.length_a   1.000
_cell.length_b   1.000
_cell.length_c   1.000
_cell.angle_alpha   90.00
_cell.angle_beta   90.00
_cell.angle_gamma   90.00
#
_symmetry.space_group_name_H-M   'P 1'
#
loop_
_entity.id
_entity.type
_entity.pdbx_description
1 polymer ?
#
loop_
_entity_poly.entity_id
_entity_poly.type
_entity_poly.pdbx_seq_one_letter_code
_entity_poly.pdbx_strand_id
1 'polypeptide(L)'
;FVVSVNRISSSKYLNSGNLRVDMPGNASTEAAYEKSGIRRFRNIIPESSEPSRLPILGEDGRYKIIAPTNQRDISHKVVSSQPPQASLPEGCRENGRQQAGKESVQKDSDIPALKSRIAKVAILFTSDPEKNFKLIEELPLIYMSPTNDIITRSLAIITETQLFCDAVPGYFIRERSEIELAARVSKDVAKIRNFEQDFVFAYKRSLKRLISLSTFSSSGRKRSSKQDLDHHGSIQLEKTACVCLCRLLPRLSHFNYASTLGLAVVNLLDQYEASVRDAASAAIGEILTEAHLLSGEALKTVVICVEGISELALKRGSSL
;
A
#
# COMPACT_ATOMS: atom_id res chain seq x y z
N PHE A 1 20.43 -6.73 -49.24
CA PHE A 1 19.57 -6.09 -50.24
C PHE A 1 19.32 -4.66 -49.81
N VAL A 2 19.85 -3.73 -50.61
CA VAL A 2 19.84 -2.27 -50.41
C VAL A 2 18.63 -1.70 -51.15
N VAL A 3 17.86 -0.83 -50.50
CA VAL A 3 17.02 0.21 -51.14
C VAL A 3 17.04 1.41 -50.18
N SER A 4 17.95 2.37 -50.36
CA SER A 4 17.86 3.56 -51.20
C SER A 4 16.71 4.54 -50.85
N VAL A 5 17.08 5.49 -49.99
CA VAL A 5 16.86 6.96 -50.04
C VAL A 5 15.81 7.48 -51.03
N ASN A 6 14.90 8.33 -50.52
CA ASN A 6 14.59 9.61 -51.19
C ASN A 6 14.05 10.67 -50.22
N ARG A 7 14.87 11.71 -50.02
CA ARG A 7 14.46 13.04 -49.55
C ARG A 7 13.75 13.75 -50.69
N ILE A 8 12.67 14.48 -50.38
CA ILE A 8 12.21 15.60 -51.21
C ILE A 8 12.16 16.85 -50.33
N SER A 9 12.81 17.88 -50.87
CA SER A 9 13.00 19.21 -50.33
C SER A 9 11.99 20.18 -50.95
N SER A 10 11.86 21.34 -50.31
CA SER A 10 11.41 22.64 -50.86
C SER A 10 9.88 22.88 -50.89
N SER A 11 9.34 24.09 -50.75
CA SER A 11 9.78 25.44 -50.37
C SER A 11 8.58 26.36 -50.69
N LYS A 12 8.47 27.54 -50.03
CA LYS A 12 7.58 28.69 -50.34
C LYS A 12 6.12 28.48 -49.91
N TYR A 13 5.46 29.38 -49.16
CA TYR A 13 5.29 30.81 -49.39
C TYR A 13 5.14 31.62 -48.09
N LEU A 14 5.75 32.81 -48.09
CA LEU A 14 5.32 33.99 -47.33
C LEU A 14 4.04 34.55 -47.99
N ASN A 15 3.02 34.96 -47.23
CA ASN A 15 2.62 36.37 -47.16
C ASN A 15 1.55 36.67 -46.10
N SER A 16 1.69 37.87 -45.57
CA SER A 16 0.80 38.62 -44.68
C SER A 16 -0.50 39.06 -45.37
N GLY A 17 -1.58 39.22 -44.59
CA GLY A 17 -2.82 39.84 -45.04
C GLY A 17 -3.88 39.90 -43.96
N ASN A 18 -4.05 41.08 -43.37
CA ASN A 18 -5.12 41.43 -42.42
C ASN A 18 -6.51 41.05 -42.93
N LEU A 19 -7.26 40.26 -42.16
CA LEU A 19 -8.73 40.30 -42.17
C LEU A 19 -9.22 40.53 -40.75
N ARG A 20 -9.61 41.78 -40.50
CA ARG A 20 -10.39 42.24 -39.36
C ARG A 20 -11.82 41.75 -39.58
N VAL A 21 -12.28 40.81 -38.76
CA VAL A 21 -13.68 40.42 -38.67
C VAL A 21 -14.17 40.86 -37.31
N ASP A 22 -14.84 42.01 -37.29
CA ASP A 22 -15.65 42.44 -36.15
C ASP A 22 -16.88 41.52 -36.09
N MET A 23 -17.02 40.76 -34.98
CA MET A 23 -18.25 40.06 -34.62
C MET A 23 -18.54 40.32 -33.13
N PRO A 24 -19.83 40.52 -32.79
CA PRO A 24 -20.26 41.21 -31.60
C PRO A 24 -20.09 40.36 -30.34
N GLY A 25 -19.93 41.05 -29.21
CA GLY A 25 -19.78 40.43 -27.90
C GLY A 25 -20.93 39.46 -27.59
N ASN A 26 -20.62 38.17 -27.66
CA ASN A 26 -21.35 37.14 -26.92
C ASN A 26 -20.85 37.19 -25.47
N ALA A 27 -21.45 38.07 -24.67
CA ALA A 27 -21.58 37.80 -23.26
C ALA A 27 -22.27 36.43 -23.14
N SER A 28 -21.55 35.45 -22.57
CA SER A 28 -22.02 34.08 -22.44
C SER A 28 -23.45 34.03 -21.91
N THR A 29 -24.37 33.58 -22.77
CA THR A 29 -25.74 33.17 -22.43
C THR A 29 -25.76 32.09 -21.33
N GLU A 30 -24.61 31.46 -21.10
CA GLU A 30 -24.32 30.48 -20.05
C GLU A 30 -24.43 31.06 -18.62
N ALA A 31 -24.12 32.35 -18.43
CA ALA A 31 -24.24 33.01 -17.11
C ALA A 31 -25.70 33.26 -16.66
N ALA A 32 -26.67 33.16 -17.57
CA ALA A 32 -28.09 33.31 -17.25
C ALA A 32 -28.71 32.01 -16.71
N TYR A 33 -28.15 30.85 -17.09
CA TYR A 33 -28.63 29.54 -16.67
C TYR A 33 -28.32 29.27 -15.18
N GLU A 34 -27.20 29.79 -14.67
CA GLU A 34 -26.83 29.66 -13.26
C GLU A 34 -27.64 30.56 -12.31
N LYS A 35 -28.25 31.64 -12.82
CA LYS A 35 -28.96 32.63 -11.99
C LYS A 35 -30.44 32.30 -11.74
N SER A 36 -31.02 31.35 -12.47
CA SER A 36 -32.46 31.08 -12.42
C SER A 36 -32.85 29.78 -11.70
N GLY A 37 -31.92 29.17 -10.95
CA GLY A 37 -32.12 27.89 -10.25
C GLY A 37 -32.42 27.95 -8.74
N ILE A 38 -32.71 29.11 -8.14
CA ILE A 38 -33.04 29.19 -6.69
C ILE A 38 -34.39 29.87 -6.50
N ARG A 39 -35.48 29.10 -6.66
CA ARG A 39 -36.77 29.48 -6.09
C ARG A 39 -36.66 29.35 -4.58
N ARG A 40 -36.36 30.46 -3.90
CA ARG A 40 -36.44 30.55 -2.44
C ARG A 40 -37.87 30.29 -2.02
N PHE A 41 -38.15 29.11 -1.47
CA PHE A 41 -39.36 28.89 -0.69
C PHE A 41 -39.26 29.79 0.57
N ARG A 42 -39.83 30.99 0.47
CA ARG A 42 -40.18 31.76 1.66
C ARG A 42 -41.43 31.12 2.21
N ASN A 43 -41.28 30.34 3.27
CA ASN A 43 -42.21 30.28 4.39
C ASN A 43 -41.47 29.83 5.64
N ILE A 44 -41.76 30.55 6.72
CA ILE A 44 -41.11 30.59 8.02
C ILE A 44 -41.24 29.21 8.70
N ILE A 45 -40.11 28.59 9.05
CA ILE A 45 -40.07 27.44 9.96
C ILE A 45 -39.54 27.97 11.30
N PRO A 46 -40.32 27.95 12.39
CA PRO A 46 -39.81 28.21 13.73
C PRO A 46 -38.87 27.08 14.14
N GLU A 47 -37.70 27.40 14.70
CA GLU A 47 -36.77 26.43 15.30
C GLU A 47 -37.47 25.68 16.45
N SER A 48 -37.95 24.46 16.18
CA SER A 48 -38.06 23.42 17.19
C SER A 48 -38.35 22.07 16.54
N SER A 49 -37.48 21.08 16.85
CA SER A 49 -37.66 19.64 16.59
C SER A 49 -37.68 19.21 15.11
N GLU A 50 -36.50 18.85 14.58
CA GLU A 50 -36.37 18.08 13.34
C GLU A 50 -37.17 16.75 13.44
N PRO A 51 -38.16 16.50 12.56
CA PRO A 51 -38.90 15.23 12.59
C PRO A 51 -38.05 14.10 12.01
N SER A 52 -37.81 13.08 12.82
CA SER A 52 -36.96 11.92 12.51
C SER A 52 -37.55 10.90 11.50
N ARG A 53 -38.58 11.26 10.74
CA ARG A 53 -39.21 10.40 9.71
C ARG A 53 -39.66 11.19 8.49
N LEU A 54 -39.53 10.55 7.32
CA LEU A 54 -39.97 11.09 6.04
C LEU A 54 -41.51 11.21 5.96
N PRO A 55 -42.06 12.21 5.24
CA PRO A 55 -43.50 12.37 5.07
C PRO A 55 -44.11 11.18 4.30
N ILE A 56 -45.25 10.68 4.78
CA ILE A 56 -46.01 9.61 4.11
C ILE A 56 -47.19 10.25 3.36
N LEU A 57 -47.39 9.85 2.11
CA LEU A 57 -48.51 10.28 1.26
C LEU A 57 -49.77 9.50 1.65
N GLY A 58 -50.79 10.21 2.14
CA GLY A 58 -52.10 9.61 2.39
C GLY A 58 -52.91 9.46 1.09
N GLU A 59 -53.95 8.62 1.13
CA GLU A 59 -54.84 8.35 -0.01
C GLU A 59 -55.53 9.62 -0.57
N ASP A 60 -55.67 10.66 0.26
CA ASP A 60 -56.23 11.97 -0.12
C ASP A 60 -55.22 12.92 -0.79
N GLY A 61 -54.02 12.45 -1.15
CA GLY A 61 -52.98 13.26 -1.82
C GLY A 61 -52.33 14.33 -0.94
N ARG A 62 -52.59 14.33 0.38
CA ARG A 62 -52.01 15.26 1.36
C ARG A 62 -50.96 14.58 2.22
N TYR A 63 -49.87 15.28 2.49
CA TYR A 63 -48.80 14.83 3.38
C TYR A 63 -49.19 15.01 4.85
N LYS A 64 -48.89 14.01 5.70
CA LYS A 64 -49.05 14.10 7.16
C LYS A 64 -47.68 13.96 7.84
N ILE A 65 -47.33 14.92 8.69
CA ILE A 65 -46.15 14.84 9.58
C ILE A 65 -46.67 14.38 10.95
N ILE A 66 -46.24 13.19 11.39
CA ILE A 66 -46.65 12.63 12.69
C ILE A 66 -45.69 13.17 13.75
N ALA A 67 -46.19 13.98 14.68
CA ALA A 67 -45.42 14.42 15.84
C ALA A 67 -45.25 13.28 16.85
N PRO A 68 -44.09 13.15 17.53
CA PRO A 68 -43.90 12.14 18.56
C PRO A 68 -44.73 12.49 19.81
N THR A 69 -45.66 11.61 20.18
CA THR A 69 -46.35 11.66 21.47
C THR A 69 -45.37 11.28 22.58
N ASN A 70 -45.00 12.25 23.43
CA ASN A 70 -44.25 12.02 24.65
C ASN A 70 -45.12 11.26 25.67
N GLN A 71 -44.83 9.98 25.89
CA GLN A 71 -45.20 9.29 27.12
C GLN A 71 -43.89 8.88 27.83
N ARG A 72 -43.68 9.49 29.01
CA ARG A 72 -42.61 9.16 29.95
C ARG A 72 -43.09 8.09 30.95
N ASP A 73 -42.12 7.33 31.40
CA ASP A 73 -42.01 6.59 32.67
C ASP A 73 -42.94 5.40 32.92
N ILE A 74 -42.39 4.19 32.71
CA ILE A 74 -42.52 3.11 33.71
C ILE A 74 -41.18 2.38 33.86
N SER A 75 -40.54 2.62 35.00
CA SER A 75 -39.40 1.86 35.53
C SER A 75 -39.87 0.46 35.95
N HIS A 76 -39.32 -0.60 35.35
CA HIS A 76 -39.41 -1.96 35.91
C HIS A 76 -38.04 -2.61 36.06
N LYS A 77 -37.76 -2.89 37.33
CA LYS A 77 -36.66 -3.62 37.95
C LYS A 77 -36.81 -5.13 37.65
N VAL A 78 -35.80 -5.76 37.07
CA VAL A 78 -35.69 -7.23 36.91
C VAL A 78 -34.23 -7.58 37.30
N VAL A 79 -33.94 -7.86 38.57
CA VAL A 79 -33.94 -9.17 39.25
C VAL A 79 -33.19 -10.26 38.48
N SER A 80 -32.02 -10.57 39.06
CA SER A 80 -31.14 -11.71 38.84
C SER A 80 -31.87 -13.07 38.87
N SER A 81 -31.53 -13.94 37.92
CA SER A 81 -31.45 -15.41 38.14
C SER A 81 -30.82 -16.13 36.94
N GLN A 82 -29.61 -16.68 37.14
CA GLN A 82 -29.20 -17.97 36.55
C GLN A 82 -29.74 -19.11 37.47
N PRO A 83 -29.61 -20.44 37.22
CA PRO A 83 -28.90 -21.23 36.17
C PRO A 83 -29.82 -22.39 35.64
N PRO A 84 -29.39 -23.53 35.00
CA PRO A 84 -28.47 -24.56 35.53
C PRO A 84 -27.44 -25.17 34.54
N GLN A 85 -26.45 -25.82 35.15
CA GLN A 85 -25.34 -26.57 34.58
C GLN A 85 -25.77 -27.91 33.94
N ALA A 86 -24.99 -28.39 32.96
CA ALA A 86 -24.94 -29.79 32.57
C ALA A 86 -23.48 -30.28 32.54
N SER A 87 -23.27 -31.45 33.13
CA SER A 87 -22.01 -32.09 33.51
C SER A 87 -21.39 -33.01 32.43
N LEU A 88 -20.09 -33.29 32.62
CA LEU A 88 -19.11 -34.10 31.85
C LEU A 88 -19.46 -35.61 31.73
N PRO A 89 -18.71 -36.42 30.92
CA PRO A 89 -17.42 -37.04 31.34
C PRO A 89 -16.28 -36.91 30.29
N GLU A 90 -15.00 -36.70 30.67
CA GLU A 90 -13.92 -37.70 30.91
C GLU A 90 -13.69 -38.70 29.77
N GLY A 91 -12.50 -38.95 29.21
CA GLY A 91 -11.13 -38.47 29.47
C GLY A 91 -10.12 -39.14 28.51
N CYS A 92 -8.88 -38.65 28.51
CA CYS A 92 -7.65 -39.44 28.26
C CYS A 92 -6.42 -38.60 28.70
N ARG A 93 -5.86 -39.01 29.84
CA ARG A 93 -4.48 -38.79 30.30
C ARG A 93 -3.59 -39.85 29.59
N GLU A 94 -2.29 -39.72 29.29
CA GLU A 94 -1.16 -39.36 30.14
C GLU A 94 0.17 -39.28 29.33
N ASN A 95 1.14 -38.50 29.82
CA ASN A 95 2.63 -38.66 29.84
C ASN A 95 3.41 -38.91 28.52
N GLY A 96 4.57 -38.30 28.22
CA GLY A 96 5.52 -37.46 28.96
C GLY A 96 6.94 -37.73 28.42
N ARG A 97 7.80 -36.72 28.25
CA ARG A 97 9.25 -36.80 28.56
C ARG A 97 9.97 -35.47 28.37
N GLN A 98 10.58 -35.02 29.45
CA GLN A 98 11.64 -34.04 29.48
C GLN A 98 12.93 -34.65 28.90
N GLN A 99 13.75 -33.84 28.26
CA GLN A 99 15.20 -33.91 28.43
C GLN A 99 15.81 -32.52 28.22
N ALA A 100 16.46 -32.05 29.28
CA ALA A 100 17.33 -30.89 29.30
C ALA A 100 18.74 -31.31 28.89
N GLY A 101 19.40 -30.48 28.09
CA GLY A 101 20.84 -30.45 27.87
C GLY A 101 21.24 -28.99 27.67
N LYS A 102 22.07 -28.47 28.58
CA LYS A 102 22.51 -27.06 28.62
C LYS A 102 23.74 -26.83 27.72
N GLU A 103 23.99 -25.53 27.50
CA GLU A 103 25.23 -24.83 27.11
C GLU A 103 25.29 -24.50 25.61
N SER A 104 25.30 -23.23 25.17
CA SER A 104 26.04 -22.09 25.74
C SER A 104 25.63 -20.71 25.16
N VAL A 105 25.87 -19.67 25.95
CA VAL A 105 26.03 -18.23 25.64
C VAL A 105 24.79 -17.37 25.32
N GLN A 106 24.57 -16.38 26.20
CA GLN A 106 23.48 -15.42 26.29
C GLN A 106 23.26 -14.56 25.03
N LYS A 107 22.05 -14.62 24.45
CA LYS A 107 21.23 -13.49 23.95
C LYS A 107 19.87 -14.01 23.47
N ASP A 108 19.14 -14.67 24.35
CA ASP A 108 17.84 -15.22 23.99
C ASP A 108 16.79 -14.11 24.05
N SER A 109 16.68 -13.35 22.96
CA SER A 109 15.38 -12.80 22.64
C SER A 109 14.43 -13.98 22.55
N ASP A 110 13.36 -14.01 23.35
CA ASP A 110 12.37 -15.09 23.34
C ASP A 110 11.80 -15.28 21.93
N ILE A 111 12.39 -16.18 21.13
CA ILE A 111 11.99 -16.50 19.75
C ILE A 111 10.49 -16.77 19.66
N PRO A 112 9.87 -17.60 20.54
CA PRO A 112 8.42 -17.81 20.50
C PRO A 112 7.63 -16.53 20.81
N ALA A 113 8.12 -15.67 21.72
CA ALA A 113 7.45 -14.42 22.05
C ALA A 113 7.54 -13.41 20.88
N LEU A 114 8.69 -13.33 20.20
CA LEU A 114 8.85 -12.50 19.01
C LEU A 114 7.95 -12.96 17.86
N LYS A 115 7.88 -14.28 17.60
CA LYS A 115 6.97 -14.85 16.60
C LYS A 115 5.51 -14.53 16.94
N SER A 116 5.13 -14.68 18.21
CA SER A 116 3.79 -14.29 18.68
C SER A 116 3.53 -12.80 18.48
N ARG A 117 4.51 -11.93 18.73
CA ARG A 117 4.39 -10.49 18.52
C ARG A 117 4.20 -10.15 17.04
N ILE A 118 5.00 -10.73 16.14
CA ILE A 118 4.84 -10.56 14.68
C ILE A 118 3.43 -10.99 14.26
N ALA A 119 2.95 -12.16 14.74
CA ALA A 119 1.61 -12.64 14.44
C ALA A 119 0.51 -11.70 14.95
N LYS A 120 0.66 -11.16 16.17
CA LYS A 120 -0.29 -10.17 16.73
C LYS A 120 -0.35 -8.91 15.87
N VAL A 121 0.79 -8.38 15.45
CA VAL A 121 0.85 -7.21 14.56
C VAL A 121 0.13 -7.50 13.24
N ALA A 122 0.39 -8.65 12.62
CA ALA A 122 -0.25 -9.03 11.37
C ALA A 122 -1.79 -9.15 11.52
N ILE A 123 -2.27 -9.85 12.55
CA ILE A 123 -3.71 -10.01 12.80
C ILE A 123 -4.39 -8.65 13.02
N LEU A 124 -3.81 -7.80 13.86
CA LEU A 124 -4.39 -6.49 14.17
C LEU A 124 -4.41 -5.57 12.94
N PHE A 125 -3.34 -5.60 12.13
CA PHE A 125 -3.26 -4.80 10.93
C PHE A 125 -4.26 -5.26 9.86
N THR A 126 -4.35 -6.55 9.60
CA THR A 126 -5.35 -7.11 8.66
C THR A 126 -6.78 -6.87 9.13
N SER A 127 -7.03 -6.77 10.44
CA SER A 127 -8.38 -6.52 10.96
C SER A 127 -8.85 -5.07 10.73
N ASP A 128 -8.00 -4.09 11.05
CA ASP A 128 -8.31 -2.65 10.94
C ASP A 128 -7.02 -1.87 10.61
N PRO A 129 -6.66 -1.70 9.32
CA PRO A 129 -5.38 -1.09 8.95
C PRO A 129 -5.30 0.39 9.34
N GLU A 130 -6.41 1.13 9.29
CA GLU A 130 -6.44 2.57 9.62
C GLU A 130 -6.12 2.86 11.10
N LYS A 131 -6.62 2.01 12.02
CA LYS A 131 -6.41 2.21 13.46
C LYS A 131 -5.05 1.70 13.91
N ASN A 132 -4.61 0.59 13.30
CA ASN A 132 -3.44 -0.17 13.75
C ASN A 132 -2.18 0.12 12.92
N PHE A 133 -2.22 1.11 12.03
CA PHE A 133 -1.10 1.41 11.12
C PHE A 133 0.25 1.58 11.83
N LYS A 134 0.26 2.22 13.01
CA LYS A 134 1.48 2.43 13.80
C LYS A 134 2.17 1.13 14.22
N LEU A 135 1.43 0.02 14.34
CA LEU A 135 1.99 -1.28 14.72
C LEU A 135 2.94 -1.84 13.64
N ILE A 136 2.78 -1.46 12.37
CA ILE A 136 3.70 -1.87 11.30
C ILE A 136 5.12 -1.38 11.57
N GLU A 137 5.28 -0.22 12.23
CA GLU A 137 6.60 0.32 12.55
C GLU A 137 7.38 -0.54 13.56
N GLU A 138 6.72 -1.47 14.25
CA GLU A 138 7.39 -2.44 15.13
C GLU A 138 8.17 -3.50 14.33
N LEU A 139 7.72 -3.90 13.13
CA LEU A 139 8.37 -4.94 12.33
C LEU A 139 9.81 -4.57 11.94
N PRO A 140 10.09 -3.34 11.46
CA PRO A 140 11.45 -2.84 11.25
C PRO A 140 12.36 -2.94 12.47
N LEU A 141 11.85 -2.70 13.68
CA LEU A 141 12.65 -2.81 14.90
C LEU A 141 13.08 -4.26 15.16
N ILE A 142 12.25 -5.23 14.75
CA ILE A 142 12.54 -6.66 14.92
C ILE A 142 13.64 -7.10 13.95
N TYR A 143 13.54 -6.79 12.66
CA TYR A 143 14.55 -7.27 11.70
C TYR A 143 15.81 -6.41 11.60
N MET A 144 15.80 -5.17 12.10
CA MET A 144 17.01 -4.34 12.18
C MET A 144 17.84 -4.63 13.43
N SER A 145 17.27 -5.23 14.47
CA SER A 145 18.03 -5.54 15.68
C SER A 145 19.01 -6.69 15.44
N PRO A 146 20.34 -6.47 15.58
CA PRO A 146 21.35 -7.50 15.40
C PRO A 146 21.32 -8.58 16.49
N THR A 147 20.48 -8.46 17.52
CA THR A 147 20.35 -9.45 18.59
C THR A 147 19.36 -10.56 18.28
N ASN A 148 18.43 -10.33 17.34
CA ASN A 148 17.33 -11.29 17.10
C ASN A 148 17.79 -12.41 16.17
N ASP A 149 17.19 -13.60 16.28
CA ASP A 149 17.47 -14.72 15.39
C ASP A 149 17.10 -14.41 13.92
N ILE A 150 17.92 -14.89 12.97
CA ILE A 150 17.79 -14.67 11.52
C ILE A 150 16.42 -15.12 11.00
N ILE A 151 15.90 -16.24 11.50
CA ILE A 151 14.58 -16.76 11.11
C ILE A 151 13.50 -15.75 11.49
N THR A 152 13.59 -15.20 12.70
CA THR A 152 12.62 -14.22 13.21
C THR A 152 12.69 -12.90 12.44
N ARG A 153 13.89 -12.46 12.06
CA ARG A 153 14.07 -11.27 11.20
C ARG A 153 13.52 -11.50 9.80
N SER A 154 13.82 -12.65 9.21
CA SER A 154 13.32 -13.04 7.88
C SER A 154 11.79 -13.10 7.88
N LEU A 155 11.20 -13.69 8.93
CA LEU A 155 9.74 -13.70 9.12
C LEU A 155 9.18 -12.29 9.17
N ALA A 156 9.80 -11.38 9.95
CA ALA A 156 9.33 -10.00 10.04
C ALA A 156 9.36 -9.26 8.69
N ILE A 157 10.42 -9.45 7.89
CA ILE A 157 10.54 -8.89 6.52
C ILE A 157 9.42 -9.41 5.62
N ILE A 158 9.19 -10.73 5.62
CA ILE A 158 8.15 -11.37 4.81
C ILE A 158 6.76 -10.85 5.23
N THR A 159 6.50 -10.76 6.54
CA THR A 159 5.22 -10.25 7.04
C THR A 159 4.99 -8.79 6.67
N GLU A 160 5.99 -7.91 6.84
CA GLU A 160 5.85 -6.49 6.46
C GLU A 160 5.51 -6.37 4.96
N THR A 161 6.22 -7.13 4.12
CA THR A 161 6.01 -7.17 2.67
C THR A 161 4.59 -7.60 2.31
N GLN A 162 4.07 -8.65 2.96
CA GLN A 162 2.75 -9.17 2.69
C GLN A 162 1.63 -8.23 3.19
N LEU A 163 1.80 -7.61 4.37
CA LEU A 163 0.84 -6.62 4.88
C LEU A 163 0.72 -5.42 3.93
N PHE A 164 1.83 -4.96 3.32
CA PHE A 164 1.75 -3.95 2.29
C PHE A 164 1.00 -4.44 1.05
N CYS A 165 1.24 -5.66 0.57
CA CYS A 165 0.49 -6.21 -0.56
C CYS A 165 -1.01 -6.26 -0.30
N ASP A 166 -1.43 -6.59 0.92
CA ASP A 166 -2.84 -6.79 1.26
C ASP A 166 -3.59 -5.48 1.53
N ALA A 167 -2.89 -4.42 1.95
CA ALA A 167 -3.48 -3.13 2.29
C ALA A 167 -3.32 -2.04 1.20
N VAL A 168 -2.54 -2.29 0.15
CA VAL A 168 -2.37 -1.31 -0.93
C VAL A 168 -3.71 -1.10 -1.67
N PRO A 169 -4.15 0.16 -1.85
CA PRO A 169 -5.28 0.45 -2.72
C PRO A 169 -4.89 0.29 -4.20
N GLY A 170 -5.88 -0.05 -5.04
CA GLY A 170 -5.71 -0.14 -6.50
C GLY A 170 -5.55 1.21 -7.23
N TYR A 171 -5.31 2.31 -6.51
CA TYR A 171 -5.16 3.65 -7.07
C TYR A 171 -3.88 4.33 -6.58
N PHE A 172 -3.40 5.30 -7.36
CA PHE A 172 -2.22 6.08 -7.02
C PHE A 172 -2.56 7.15 -5.97
N ILE A 173 -1.84 7.15 -4.84
CA ILE A 173 -2.03 8.15 -3.79
C ILE A 173 -1.25 9.42 -4.15
N ARG A 174 -1.96 10.54 -4.32
CA ARG A 174 -1.36 11.83 -4.64
C ARG A 174 -0.73 12.48 -3.39
N GLU A 175 0.37 13.20 -3.59
CA GLU A 175 0.95 14.08 -2.56
C GLU A 175 0.02 15.30 -2.33
N ARG A 176 -0.27 15.60 -1.06
CA ARG A 176 -1.19 16.70 -0.72
C ARG A 176 -0.57 18.06 -1.05
N SER A 177 -1.36 18.94 -1.65
CA SER A 177 -0.97 20.34 -1.87
C SER A 177 -1.03 21.15 -0.57
N GLU A 178 -0.22 22.20 -0.45
CA GLU A 178 -0.23 23.13 0.70
C GLU A 178 -1.62 23.73 0.97
N ILE A 179 -2.39 23.96 -0.10
CA ILE A 179 -3.77 24.46 -0.03
C ILE A 179 -4.70 23.43 0.62
N GLU A 180 -4.53 22.15 0.31
CA GLU A 180 -5.34 21.05 0.84
C GLU A 180 -4.99 20.71 2.29
N LEU A 181 -3.73 20.97 2.69
CA LEU A 181 -3.26 20.87 4.07
C LEU A 181 -3.86 21.98 4.95
N ALA A 182 -4.02 23.19 4.41
CA ALA A 182 -4.62 24.32 5.12
C ALA A 182 -6.16 24.25 5.17
N ALA A 183 -6.79 23.48 4.28
CA ALA A 183 -8.23 23.36 4.21
C ALA A 183 -8.80 22.60 5.43
N ARG A 184 -9.83 23.18 6.07
CA ARG A 184 -10.57 22.51 7.15
C ARG A 184 -11.47 21.43 6.56
N VAL A 185 -11.18 20.18 6.92
CA VAL A 185 -12.01 19.03 6.57
C VAL A 185 -12.62 18.39 7.81
N SER A 186 -13.65 17.58 7.60
CA SER A 186 -14.25 16.80 8.67
C SER A 186 -13.23 15.83 9.28
N LYS A 187 -13.49 15.41 10.53
CA LYS A 187 -12.58 14.52 11.26
C LYS A 187 -12.34 13.20 10.51
N ASP A 188 -13.34 12.66 9.85
CA ASP A 188 -13.22 11.37 9.16
C ASP A 188 -12.44 11.49 7.85
N VAL A 189 -12.65 12.57 7.09
CA VAL A 189 -11.84 12.87 5.90
C VAL A 189 -10.38 13.14 6.29
N ALA A 190 -10.14 13.81 7.42
CA ALA A 190 -8.79 14.02 7.94
C ALA A 190 -8.09 12.70 8.28
N LYS A 191 -8.78 11.75 8.92
CA LYS A 191 -8.24 10.44 9.28
C LYS A 191 -7.77 9.66 8.05
N ILE A 192 -8.64 9.54 7.04
CA ILE A 192 -8.34 8.80 5.80
C ILE A 192 -7.13 9.44 5.10
N ARG A 193 -7.14 10.78 4.94
CA ARG A 193 -6.02 11.50 4.31
C ARG A 193 -4.69 11.30 5.04
N ASN A 194 -4.72 11.31 6.38
CA ASN A 194 -3.52 11.07 7.19
C ASN A 194 -3.01 9.65 7.03
N PHE A 195 -3.92 8.67 7.12
CA PHE A 195 -3.59 7.28 6.86
C PHE A 195 -2.96 7.07 5.49
N GLU A 196 -3.52 7.62 4.41
CA GLU A 196 -2.97 7.49 3.06
C GLU A 196 -1.54 8.04 2.94
N GLN A 197 -1.27 9.22 3.51
CA GLN A 197 0.09 9.79 3.46
C GLN A 197 1.07 9.00 4.32
N ASP A 198 0.65 8.60 5.52
CA ASP A 198 1.46 7.78 6.42
C ASP A 198 1.78 6.43 5.77
N PHE A 199 0.82 5.85 5.04
CA PHE A 199 0.97 4.62 4.27
C PHE A 199 2.05 4.75 3.18
N VAL A 200 1.95 5.78 2.33
CA VAL A 200 2.94 6.05 1.28
C VAL A 200 4.33 6.28 1.87
N PHE A 201 4.42 6.99 3.00
CA PHE A 201 5.68 7.26 3.69
C PHE A 201 6.30 5.97 4.27
N ALA A 202 5.51 5.15 4.96
CA ALA A 202 6.00 3.90 5.51
C ALA A 202 6.41 2.92 4.41
N TYR A 203 5.64 2.82 3.32
CA TYR A 203 5.97 2.00 2.16
C TYR A 203 7.29 2.43 1.54
N LYS A 204 7.49 3.74 1.29
CA LYS A 204 8.76 4.30 0.80
C LYS A 204 9.95 3.91 1.70
N ARG A 205 9.76 4.01 3.03
CA ARG A 205 10.80 3.67 4.00
C ARG A 205 11.09 2.17 4.01
N SER A 206 10.05 1.35 3.85
CA SER A 206 10.15 -0.11 3.73
C SER A 206 10.95 -0.50 2.49
N LEU A 207 10.61 0.05 1.32
CA LEU A 207 11.35 -0.17 0.08
C LEU A 207 12.83 0.19 0.22
N LYS A 208 13.14 1.37 0.80
CA LYS A 208 14.54 1.77 1.05
C LYS A 208 15.27 0.78 1.95
N ARG A 209 14.62 0.25 2.99
CA ARG A 209 15.20 -0.78 3.86
C ARG A 209 15.45 -2.07 3.09
N LEU A 210 14.47 -2.58 2.36
CA LEU A 210 14.60 -3.81 1.56
C LEU A 210 15.71 -3.69 0.51
N ILE A 211 15.76 -2.58 -0.22
CA ILE A 211 16.81 -2.30 -1.20
C ILE A 211 18.18 -2.27 -0.51
N SER A 212 18.29 -1.55 0.62
CA SER A 212 19.56 -1.51 1.36
C SER A 212 20.01 -2.91 1.75
N LEU A 213 19.12 -3.72 2.35
CA LEU A 213 19.38 -5.10 2.74
C LEU A 213 19.82 -5.94 1.53
N SER A 214 19.20 -5.80 0.36
CA SER A 214 19.56 -6.57 -0.84
C SER A 214 20.94 -6.26 -1.43
N THR A 215 21.52 -5.09 -1.13
CA THR A 215 22.76 -4.60 -1.77
C THR A 215 24.04 -4.84 -0.95
N PHE A 216 23.94 -5.29 0.31
CA PHE A 216 25.08 -5.36 1.22
C PHE A 216 26.20 -6.33 0.80
N SER A 217 25.89 -7.37 0.01
CA SER A 217 26.86 -8.41 -0.41
C SER A 217 27.58 -8.12 -1.74
N SER A 218 27.17 -7.10 -2.49
CA SER A 218 27.90 -6.70 -3.73
C SER A 218 29.30 -6.14 -3.44
N SER A 219 29.60 -5.77 -2.19
CA SER A 219 30.97 -5.45 -1.75
C SER A 219 31.67 -6.73 -1.30
N GLY A 220 32.24 -7.48 -2.25
CA GLY A 220 33.10 -8.65 -2.04
C GLY A 220 34.41 -8.36 -1.29
N ARG A 221 34.36 -7.72 -0.12
CA ARG A 221 35.49 -7.65 0.80
C ARG A 221 35.52 -8.97 1.55
N LYS A 222 36.45 -9.84 1.14
CA LYS A 222 36.91 -11.00 1.92
C LYS A 222 37.04 -10.57 3.39
N ARG A 223 36.10 -10.99 4.23
CA ARG A 223 36.11 -10.76 5.67
C ARG A 223 36.56 -12.04 6.35
N SER A 224 37.35 -11.88 7.41
CA SER A 224 38.12 -12.95 8.06
C SER A 224 37.24 -13.95 8.81
N SER A 225 37.72 -15.20 8.83
CA SER A 225 37.11 -16.49 9.23
C SER A 225 36.33 -16.58 10.57
N LYS A 226 36.31 -15.54 11.41
CA LYS A 226 35.45 -15.54 12.63
C LYS A 226 34.03 -15.05 12.37
N GLN A 227 33.76 -14.51 11.19
CA GLN A 227 32.47 -13.95 10.78
C GLN A 227 31.62 -14.93 9.95
N ASP A 228 32.06 -16.16 9.73
CA ASP A 228 31.43 -17.06 8.75
C ASP A 228 29.99 -17.49 9.14
N LEU A 229 29.68 -17.61 10.44
CA LEU A 229 28.32 -17.90 10.94
C LEU A 229 27.39 -16.69 10.83
N ASP A 230 27.87 -15.50 11.20
CA ASP A 230 27.13 -14.23 11.03
C ASP A 230 26.96 -13.86 9.54
N HIS A 231 27.91 -14.29 8.70
CA HIS A 231 27.90 -14.06 7.26
C HIS A 231 26.84 -14.90 6.56
N HIS A 232 26.72 -16.19 6.88
CA HIS A 232 25.66 -17.04 6.32
C HIS A 232 24.26 -16.52 6.71
N GLY A 233 24.09 -16.09 7.97
CA GLY A 233 22.85 -15.47 8.44
C GLY A 233 22.51 -14.16 7.73
N SER A 234 23.52 -13.34 7.45
CA SER A 234 23.37 -12.11 6.68
C SER A 234 22.95 -12.41 5.24
N ILE A 235 23.61 -13.34 4.57
CA ILE A 235 23.27 -13.78 3.20
C ILE A 235 21.82 -14.27 3.12
N GLN A 236 21.34 -15.03 4.11
CA GLN A 236 19.96 -15.51 4.12
C GLN A 236 18.95 -14.36 4.24
N LEU A 237 19.27 -13.35 5.05
CA LEU A 237 18.44 -12.15 5.20
C LEU A 237 18.39 -11.33 3.91
N GLU A 238 19.54 -11.19 3.25
CA GLU A 238 19.66 -10.53 1.94
C GLU A 238 18.82 -11.26 0.88
N LYS A 239 18.96 -12.58 0.77
CA LYS A 239 18.15 -13.41 -0.14
C LYS A 239 16.66 -13.23 0.13
N THR A 240 16.26 -13.22 1.40
CA THR A 240 14.87 -12.99 1.81
C THR A 240 14.37 -11.63 1.34
N ALA A 241 15.17 -10.56 1.51
CA ALA A 241 14.83 -9.22 1.04
C ALA A 241 14.71 -9.16 -0.49
N CYS A 242 15.62 -9.80 -1.22
CA CYS A 242 15.55 -9.90 -2.68
C CYS A 242 14.26 -10.58 -3.16
N VAL A 243 13.91 -11.73 -2.58
CA VAL A 243 12.68 -12.46 -2.90
C VAL A 243 11.44 -11.60 -2.58
N CYS A 244 11.45 -10.87 -1.47
CA CYS A 244 10.37 -9.95 -1.12
C CYS A 244 10.21 -8.82 -2.15
N LEU A 245 11.30 -8.22 -2.63
CA LEU A 245 11.27 -7.22 -3.71
C LEU A 245 10.71 -7.80 -5.01
N CYS A 246 11.17 -8.99 -5.40
CA CYS A 246 10.68 -9.68 -6.60
C CYS A 246 9.18 -9.99 -6.50
N ARG A 247 8.69 -10.36 -5.31
CA ARG A 247 7.26 -10.61 -5.07
C ARG A 247 6.40 -9.34 -5.06
N LEU A 248 6.95 -8.21 -4.62
CA LEU A 248 6.24 -6.92 -4.63
C LEU A 248 6.00 -6.40 -6.04
N LEU A 249 6.96 -6.61 -6.95
CA LEU A 249 6.96 -5.99 -8.27
C LEU A 249 5.69 -6.30 -9.10
N PRO A 250 5.27 -7.56 -9.31
CA PRO A 250 4.06 -7.84 -10.10
C PRO A 250 2.79 -7.33 -9.40
N ARG A 251 2.73 -7.39 -8.08
CA ARG A 251 1.54 -7.01 -7.29
C ARG A 251 1.34 -5.51 -7.18
N LEU A 252 2.43 -4.76 -7.05
CA LEU A 252 2.43 -3.33 -6.74
C LEU A 252 2.99 -2.48 -7.88
N SER A 253 2.96 -3.00 -9.11
CA SER A 253 3.43 -2.30 -10.32
C SER A 253 2.71 -0.98 -10.60
N HIS A 254 1.45 -0.85 -10.15
CA HIS A 254 0.59 0.32 -10.33
C HIS A 254 0.68 1.34 -9.18
N PHE A 255 1.28 0.96 -8.05
CA PHE A 255 1.29 1.76 -6.83
C PHE A 255 2.43 2.80 -6.82
N ASN A 256 2.39 3.72 -5.85
CA ASN A 256 3.45 4.71 -5.64
C ASN A 256 4.84 4.05 -5.57
N TYR A 257 5.87 4.73 -6.10
CA TYR A 257 7.27 4.26 -6.12
C TYR A 257 7.55 2.97 -6.90
N ALA A 258 6.62 2.51 -7.73
CA ALA A 258 6.82 1.30 -8.53
C ALA A 258 8.00 1.40 -9.51
N SER A 259 8.36 2.60 -9.99
CA SER A 259 9.58 2.84 -10.78
C SER A 259 10.87 2.54 -10.02
N THR A 260 10.89 2.87 -8.72
CA THR A 260 12.03 2.58 -7.85
C THR A 260 12.13 1.09 -7.58
N LEU A 261 10.98 0.43 -7.42
CA LEU A 261 10.89 -1.01 -7.27
C LEU A 261 11.37 -1.75 -8.53
N GLY A 262 10.96 -1.31 -9.72
CA GLY A 262 11.41 -1.86 -11.01
C GLY A 262 12.93 -1.78 -11.17
N LEU A 263 13.52 -0.60 -10.98
CA LEU A 263 14.98 -0.43 -11.03
C LEU A 263 15.71 -1.30 -10.00
N ALA A 264 15.17 -1.41 -8.78
CA ALA A 264 15.75 -2.27 -7.76
C ALA A 264 15.78 -3.74 -8.20
N VAL A 265 14.68 -4.27 -8.74
CA VAL A 265 14.60 -5.67 -9.20
C VAL A 265 15.47 -5.91 -10.43
N VAL A 266 15.57 -4.95 -11.35
CA VAL A 266 16.51 -5.04 -12.47
C VAL A 266 17.95 -5.16 -11.97
N ASN A 267 18.36 -4.36 -10.99
CA ASN A 267 19.70 -4.47 -10.40
C ASN A 267 19.95 -5.83 -9.72
N LEU A 268 18.90 -6.55 -9.30
CA LEU A 268 19.03 -7.91 -8.77
C LEU A 268 19.43 -8.93 -9.84
N LEU A 269 19.18 -8.67 -11.13
CA LEU A 269 19.64 -9.52 -12.24
C LEU A 269 21.18 -9.55 -12.35
N ASP A 270 21.85 -8.54 -11.79
CA ASP A 270 23.32 -8.47 -11.79
C ASP A 270 23.98 -9.18 -10.61
N GLN A 271 23.20 -9.72 -9.68
CA GLN A 271 23.74 -10.39 -8.50
C GLN A 271 24.37 -11.75 -8.83
N TYR A 272 25.39 -12.15 -8.06
CA TYR A 272 26.14 -13.39 -8.26
C TYR A 272 25.30 -14.65 -7.98
N GLU A 273 24.39 -14.57 -7.02
CA GLU A 273 23.56 -15.70 -6.59
C GLU A 273 22.50 -16.07 -7.64
N ALA A 274 22.52 -17.33 -8.10
CA ALA A 274 21.60 -17.82 -9.14
C ALA A 274 20.13 -17.78 -8.70
N SER A 275 19.82 -18.22 -7.47
CA SER A 275 18.45 -18.24 -6.94
C SER A 275 17.77 -16.87 -6.94
N VAL A 276 18.53 -15.81 -6.68
CA VAL A 276 18.04 -14.42 -6.70
C VAL A 276 17.81 -13.94 -8.13
N ARG A 277 18.72 -14.24 -9.07
CA ARG A 277 18.53 -13.89 -10.47
C ARG A 277 17.32 -14.58 -11.08
N ASP A 278 17.12 -15.85 -10.77
CA ASP A 278 15.99 -16.62 -11.27
C ASP A 278 14.67 -16.02 -10.76
N ALA A 279 14.59 -15.69 -9.47
CA ALA A 279 13.42 -15.01 -8.89
C ALA A 279 13.15 -13.63 -9.52
N ALA A 280 14.20 -12.83 -9.77
CA ALA A 280 14.07 -11.53 -10.41
C ALA A 280 13.63 -11.65 -11.88
N SER A 281 14.19 -12.62 -12.63
CA SER A 281 13.80 -12.88 -14.01
C SER A 281 12.36 -13.38 -14.12
N ALA A 282 11.90 -14.20 -13.17
CA ALA A 282 10.52 -14.66 -13.10
C ALA A 282 9.55 -13.51 -12.84
N ALA A 283 9.86 -12.65 -11.86
CA ALA A 283 9.03 -11.48 -11.53
C ALA A 283 8.93 -10.48 -12.68
N ILE A 284 10.03 -10.20 -13.38
CA ILE A 284 10.01 -9.34 -14.56
C ILE A 284 9.27 -10.03 -15.72
N GLY A 285 9.45 -11.34 -15.88
CA GLY A 285 8.72 -12.13 -16.88
C GLY A 285 7.21 -12.05 -16.69
N GLU A 286 6.71 -12.21 -15.46
CA GLU A 286 5.29 -12.09 -15.10
C GLU A 286 4.73 -10.73 -15.54
N ILE A 287 5.42 -9.64 -15.22
CA ILE A 287 4.99 -8.28 -15.59
C ILE A 287 5.01 -8.05 -17.10
N LEU A 288 6.03 -8.58 -17.79
CA LEU A 288 6.13 -8.48 -19.24
C LEU A 288 5.01 -9.27 -19.93
N THR A 289 4.61 -10.42 -19.39
CA THR A 289 3.47 -11.17 -19.91
C THR A 289 2.15 -10.43 -19.72
N GLU A 290 1.96 -9.80 -18.56
CA GLU A 290 0.77 -9.02 -18.25
C GLU A 290 0.79 -7.59 -18.83
N ALA A 291 1.88 -7.18 -19.48
CA ALA A 291 2.09 -5.82 -19.97
C ALA A 291 0.96 -5.30 -20.88
N HIS A 292 0.27 -6.20 -21.59
CA HIS A 292 -0.87 -5.87 -22.44
C HIS A 292 -2.12 -5.40 -21.68
N LEU A 293 -2.24 -5.73 -20.38
CA LEU A 293 -3.34 -5.34 -19.50
C LEU A 293 -3.01 -4.10 -18.66
N LEU A 294 -1.72 -3.75 -18.59
CA LEU A 294 -1.23 -2.67 -17.74
C LEU A 294 -1.43 -1.32 -18.44
N SER A 295 -1.81 -0.31 -17.66
CA SER A 295 -1.92 1.07 -18.14
C SER A 295 -1.38 2.05 -17.09
N GLY A 296 -1.11 3.28 -17.53
CA GLY A 296 -0.62 4.35 -16.64
C GLY A 296 0.75 4.04 -16.03
N GLU A 297 0.83 4.09 -14.71
CA GLU A 297 2.10 3.93 -13.99
C GLU A 297 2.72 2.54 -14.13
N ALA A 298 1.89 1.49 -14.19
CA ALA A 298 2.39 0.12 -14.36
C ALA A 298 3.04 -0.11 -15.72
N LEU A 299 2.57 0.56 -16.78
CA LEU A 299 3.24 0.49 -18.08
C LEU A 299 4.59 1.22 -18.06
N LYS A 300 4.67 2.36 -17.35
CA LYS A 300 5.95 3.06 -17.19
C LYS A 300 6.98 2.20 -16.46
N THR A 301 6.58 1.45 -15.44
CA THR A 301 7.50 0.55 -14.73
C THR A 301 7.98 -0.58 -15.62
N VAL A 302 7.12 -1.15 -16.47
CA VAL A 302 7.53 -2.13 -17.48
C VAL A 302 8.60 -1.55 -18.41
N VAL A 303 8.37 -0.34 -18.95
CA VAL A 303 9.33 0.34 -19.83
C VAL A 303 10.67 0.57 -19.12
N ILE A 304 10.65 1.07 -17.89
CA ILE A 304 11.86 1.27 -17.07
C ILE A 304 12.58 -0.06 -16.84
N CYS A 305 11.86 -1.16 -16.61
CA CYS A 305 12.46 -2.48 -16.47
C CYS A 305 13.18 -2.92 -17.75
N VAL A 306 12.55 -2.73 -18.92
CA VAL A 306 13.14 -3.08 -20.23
C VAL A 306 14.36 -2.22 -20.53
N GLU A 307 14.28 -0.90 -20.30
CA GLU A 307 15.39 0.03 -20.43
C GLU A 307 16.56 -0.38 -19.52
N GLY A 308 16.28 -0.65 -18.24
CA GLY A 308 17.30 -1.09 -17.29
C GLY A 308 17.97 -2.42 -17.68
N ILE A 309 17.21 -3.38 -18.25
CA ILE A 309 17.79 -4.62 -18.79
C ILE A 309 18.73 -4.31 -19.96
N SER A 310 18.34 -3.41 -20.86
CA SER A 310 19.19 -3.01 -21.99
C SER A 310 20.49 -2.36 -21.52
N GLU A 311 20.45 -1.52 -20.49
CA GLU A 311 21.63 -0.91 -19.89
C GLU A 311 22.54 -1.95 -19.22
N LEU A 312 21.97 -2.93 -18.52
CA LEU A 312 22.75 -4.04 -17.94
C LEU A 312 23.41 -4.90 -19.02
N ALA A 313 22.70 -5.16 -20.13
CA ALA A 313 23.25 -5.90 -21.26
C ALA A 313 24.41 -5.14 -21.92
N LEU A 314 24.29 -3.82 -22.09
CA LEU A 314 25.37 -2.97 -22.60
C LEU A 314 26.60 -2.96 -21.67
N LYS A 315 26.38 -2.86 -20.35
CA LYS A 315 27.47 -2.90 -19.36
C LYS A 315 28.25 -4.22 -19.42
N ARG A 316 27.55 -5.35 -19.54
CA ARG A 316 28.17 -6.68 -19.65
C ARG A 316 28.85 -6.89 -21.01
N GLY A 317 28.23 -6.44 -22.10
CA GLY A 317 28.79 -6.50 -23.45
C GLY A 317 30.02 -5.60 -23.66
N SER A 318 30.15 -4.53 -22.86
CA SER A 318 31.33 -3.65 -22.86
C SER A 318 32.47 -4.15 -21.95
N SER A 319 32.22 -5.18 -21.14
CA SER A 319 33.18 -5.78 -20.20
C SER A 319 33.83 -7.07 -20.73
N LEU A 320 33.50 -7.46 -21.97
CA LEU A 320 34.12 -8.54 -22.75
C LEU A 320 35.04 -7.94 -23.81
#